data_AF-A0A8S3YQS8-F1
#
_entry.id   AF-A0A8S3YQS8-F1
#
_cell.length_a   1.000
_cell.length_b   1.000
_cell.length_c   1.000
_cell.angle_alpha   90.00
_cell.angle_beta   90.00
_cell.angle_gamma   90.00
#
_symmetry.space_group_name_H-M   'P 1'
#
loop_
_entity.id
_entity.type
_entity.pdbx_description
1 polymer ?
#
loop_
_entity_poly.entity_id
_entity_poly.type
_entity_poly.pdbx_seq_one_letter_code
_entity_poly.pdbx_strand_id
1 'polypeptide(L)' 'NLSYLTVPLHTVIKLTPVAYGCRVEFVALDVPAVNTHRDRPQNVKRSRSTCEALGTVPDHK' A
#
# COMPACT_ATOMS: atom_id res chain seq x y z
N ASN A 1 -0.60 6.06 11.33
CA ASN A 1 -1.48 4.88 11.23
C ASN A 1 -0.77 3.85 10.38
N LEU A 2 -0.42 2.69 10.95
CA LEU A 2 0.38 1.64 10.29
C LEU A 2 -0.38 0.94 9.15
N SER A 3 -1.71 0.96 9.19
CA SER A 3 -2.56 0.15 8.31
C SER A 3 -2.54 0.53 6.82
N TYR A 4 -1.95 1.67 6.45
CA TYR A 4 -1.93 2.18 5.07
C TYR A 4 -0.53 2.27 4.46
N LEU A 5 0.48 1.72 5.15
CA LEU A 5 1.83 1.67 4.60
C LEU A 5 1.84 0.86 3.30
N THR A 6 2.38 1.43 2.23
CA THR A 6 2.51 0.75 0.94
C THR A 6 3.64 -0.28 1.00
N VAL A 7 3.29 -1.54 0.78
CA VAL A 7 4.22 -2.67 0.70
C VAL A 7 4.00 -3.34 -0.66
N PRO A 8 4.74 -2.92 -1.70
CA PRO A 8 4.56 -3.48 -3.04
C PRO A 8 5.00 -4.95 -3.09
N LEU A 9 4.33 -5.73 -3.95
CA LEU A 9 4.73 -7.10 -4.22
C LEU A 9 6.13 -7.16 -4.84
N HIS A 10 6.78 -8.32 -4.70
CA HIS A 10 8.12 -8.60 -5.24
C HIS A 10 9.17 -7.52 -4.89
N THR A 11 9.01 -6.87 -3.75
CA THR A 11 9.93 -5.84 -3.27
C THR A 11 10.48 -6.25 -1.92
N VAL A 12 11.81 -6.29 -1.81
CA VAL A 12 12.49 -6.53 -0.54
C VAL A 12 12.57 -5.21 0.22
N ILE A 13 12.07 -5.18 1.45
CA ILE A 13 12.23 -4.05 2.37
C ILE A 13 13.46 -4.32 3.23
N LYS A 14 14.56 -3.62 2.95
CA LYS A 14 15.79 -3.71 3.73
C LYS A 14 15.77 -2.65 4.82
N LEU A 15 15.73 -3.11 6.06
CA LEU A 15 15.81 -2.29 7.26
C LEU A 15 17.23 -2.33 7.80
N THR A 16 17.86 -1.16 7.90
CA THR A 16 19.18 -1.02 8.54
C THR A 16 19.00 -0.17 9.79
N PRO A 17 18.97 -0.80 10.99
CA PRO A 17 18.93 -0.07 12.24
C PRO A 17 20.14 0.86 12.37
N VAL A 18 19.90 2.08 12.82
CA VAL A 18 20.95 3.07 13.13
C VAL A 18 20.65 3.67 14.51
N ALA A 19 21.60 4.39 15.10
CA ALA A 19 21.34 5.07 16.36
C ALA A 19 20.10 5.98 16.22
N TYR A 20 19.11 5.78 17.11
CA TYR A 20 17.86 6.55 17.16
C TYR A 20 16.97 6.47 15.90
N GLY A 21 17.16 5.49 15.02
CA GLY A 21 16.35 5.36 13.81
C GLY A 21 16.52 4.07 13.03
N CYS A 22 15.94 4.03 11.84
CA CYS A 22 16.10 2.93 10.90
C CYS A 22 16.11 3.48 9.48
N ARG A 23 17.14 3.13 8.70
CA ARG A 23 17.17 3.40 7.27
C ARG A 23 16.39 2.31 6.55
N VAL A 24 15.49 2.73 5.67
CA VAL A 24 14.61 1.83 4.92
C VAL A 24 14.96 1.95 3.44
N GLU A 25 15.23 0.82 2.80
CA GLU A 25 15.46 0.71 1.37
C GLU A 25 14.44 -0.25 0.77
N PHE A 26 13.82 0.13 -0.34
CA PHE A 26 12.93 -0.75 -1.11
C PHE A 26 13.69 -1.21 -2.35
N VAL A 27 13.88 -2.52 -2.47
CA VAL A 27 14.56 -3.15 -3.60
C VAL A 27 13.53 -3.96 -4.38
N ALA A 28 13.04 -3.39 -5.48
CA ALA A 28 12.11 -4.08 -6.38
C ALA A 28 12.87 -5.17 -7.15
N LEU A 29 12.34 -6.38 -7.14
CA LEU A 29 12.81 -7.46 -8.01
C LEU A 29 12.22 -7.23 -9.40
N ASP A 30 12.96 -7.57 -10.45
CA ASP A 30 12.56 -7.38 -11.84
C ASP A 30 11.54 -8.45 -12.28
N VAL A 31 10.44 -8.56 -11.53
CA VAL A 31 9.32 -9.46 -11.77
C VAL A 31 8.04 -8.66 -11.64
N PRO A 32 7.27 -8.48 -12.73
CA PRO A 32 6.04 -7.69 -12.69
C PRO A 32 5.01 -8.32 -11.74
N ALA A 33 4.25 -7.48 -11.05
CA ALA A 33 3.17 -7.88 -10.17
C ALA A 33 2.03 -6.87 -10.19
N VAL A 34 0.81 -7.33 -9.91
CA VAL A 34 -0.36 -6.47 -9.72
C VAL A 34 -0.21 -5.60 -8.47
N ASN A 35 -0.84 -4.43 -8.45
CA ASN A 35 -0.92 -3.63 -7.24
C ASN A 35 -2.10 -4.11 -6.37
N THR A 36 -1.83 -4.43 -5.11
CA THR A 36 -2.86 -4.87 -4.15
C THR A 36 -3.15 -3.82 -3.07
N HIS A 37 -2.41 -2.72 -3.05
CA HIS A 37 -2.61 -1.64 -2.08
C HIS A 37 -3.89 -0.86 -2.42
N ARG A 38 -4.70 -0.62 -1.39
CA ARG A 38 -5.96 0.12 -1.50
C ARG A 38 -5.92 1.33 -0.58
N ASP A 39 -6.00 2.50 -1.18
CA ASP A 39 -6.09 3.76 -0.44
C ASP A 39 -7.39 3.89 0.33
N ARG A 40 -7.35 4.71 1.38
CA ARG A 40 -8.56 5.08 2.11
C ARG A 40 -9.49 5.88 1.19
N PRO A 41 -10.73 5.43 0.94
CA PRO A 41 -11.68 6.19 0.14
C PRO A 41 -12.06 7.49 0.85
N GLN A 42 -12.34 8.54 0.07
CA GLN A 42 -12.69 9.87 0.59
C GLN A 42 -13.95 9.83 1.46
N ASN A 43 -15.00 9.12 1.01
CA ASN A 43 -16.22 8.93 1.79
C ASN A 43 -16.18 7.61 2.56
N VAL A 44 -16.15 7.67 3.90
CA VAL A 44 -16.21 6.49 4.80
C VAL A 44 -17.51 6.42 5.62
N LYS A 45 -18.51 7.25 5.30
CA LYS A 45 -19.80 7.20 5.98
C LYS A 45 -20.50 5.87 5.73
N ARG A 46 -21.31 5.41 6.69
CA ARG A 46 -22.08 4.16 6.55
C ARG A 46 -23.08 4.19 5.39
N SER A 47 -23.62 5.36 5.07
CA SER A 47 -24.62 5.59 4.03
C SER A 47 -24.05 5.89 2.64
N ARG A 48 -22.74 5.68 2.43
CA ARG A 48 -22.09 5.96 1.14
C ARG A 48 -22.57 5.00 0.05
N SER A 49 -22.48 5.43 -1.21
CA SER A 49 -22.77 4.54 -2.33
C SER A 49 -21.67 3.49 -2.53
N THR A 50 -21.98 2.40 -3.24
CA THR A 50 -21.00 1.36 -3.58
C THR A 50 -19.88 1.89 -4.46
N CYS A 51 -20.22 2.77 -5.42
CA CYS A 51 -19.24 3.44 -6.28
C CYS A 51 -18.22 4.25 -5.45
N GLU A 52 -18.71 5.06 -4.50
CA GLU A 52 -17.84 5.84 -3.59
C GLU A 52 -16.97 4.94 -2.69
N ALA A 53 -17.50 3.78 -2.28
CA ALA A 53 -16.75 2.84 -1.47
C ALA A 53 -15.62 2.17 -2.26
N LEU A 54 -15.86 1.81 -3.53
CA LEU A 54 -14.95 1.04 -4.38
C LEU A 54 -14.00 1.90 -5.21
N GLY A 55 -14.13 3.23 -5.19
CA GLY A 55 -13.32 4.14 -6.01
C GLY A 55 -11.80 4.09 -5.80
N THR A 56 -11.31 3.46 -4.73
CA THR A 56 -9.87 3.27 -4.46
C THR A 56 -9.38 1.83 -4.67
N VAL A 57 -10.26 0.91 -5.11
CA VAL A 57 -9.88 -0.49 -5.34
C VAL A 57 -8.94 -0.55 -6.55
N PRO A 58 -7.75 -1.16 -6.42
CA PRO A 58 -6.82 -1.31 -7.53
C PRO A 58 -7.34 -2.30 -8.58
N ASP A 59 -6.83 -2.17 -9.80
CA ASP A 59 -7.17 -3.08 -10.89
C ASP A 59 -6.63 -4.49 -10.62
N HIS A 60 -7.42 -5.51 -10.97
CA HIS A 60 -7.15 -6.91 -10.59
C HIS A 60 -7.76 -7.93 -11.57
N LYS A 61 -7.95 -7.55 -12.83
CA LYS A 61 -8.55 -8.42 -13.85
C LYS A 61 -7.68 -9.63 -14.20
#